data_AF-A0A3D3ZQ17-F1
#
_entry.id   AF-A0A3D3ZQ17-F1
#
_cell.length_a   1.000
_cell.length_b   1.000
_cell.length_c   1.000
_cell.angle_alpha   90.00
_cell.angle_beta   90.00
_cell.angle_gamma   90.00
#
_symmetry.space_group_name_H-M   'P 1'
#
loop_
_entity.id
_entity.type
_entity.pdbx_description
1 polymer ?
#
loop_
_entity_poly.entity_id
_entity_poly.type
_entity_poly.pdbx_seq_one_letter_code
_entity_poly.pdbx_strand_id
1 'polypeptide(L)'
;MTQQSIQIQIDREKDRQSRIDAQLAVTPKHQLKRLDAVRRQAELALARVYGHRLDARVSARIVDGLILSPEVLCTIGGGVNELPTTVQGWDSFASELAEREPLAKLSLDHSDAQLKEDIRQSTLAAMRPTERLKLARAGTLDSHLDGVFQSQIESRAGL
;
A
#
# COMPACT_ATOMS: atom_id res chain seq x y z
N MET A 1 11.20 7.35 -18.69
CA MET A 1 12.08 7.76 -17.57
C MET A 1 13.48 7.96 -18.12
N THR A 2 14.15 9.06 -17.80
CA THR A 2 15.53 9.33 -18.24
C THR A 2 16.50 8.88 -17.14
N GLN A 3 17.77 8.59 -17.47
CA GLN A 3 18.78 8.24 -16.46
C GLN A 3 18.89 9.30 -15.34
N GLN A 4 18.71 10.58 -15.69
CA GLN A 4 18.67 11.68 -14.74
C GLN A 4 17.48 11.61 -13.76
N SER A 5 16.28 11.18 -14.20
CA SER A 5 15.12 11.08 -13.30
C SER A 5 15.28 9.95 -12.27
N ILE A 6 15.97 8.86 -12.66
CA ILE A 6 16.24 7.73 -11.77
C ILE A 6 17.26 8.14 -10.69
N GLN A 7 18.32 8.85 -11.10
CA GLN A 7 19.34 9.31 -10.15
C GLN A 7 18.75 10.25 -9.08
N ILE A 8 17.87 11.17 -9.48
CA ILE A 8 17.19 12.08 -8.54
C ILE A 8 16.34 11.31 -7.51
N GLN A 9 15.67 10.23 -7.94
CA GLN A 9 14.89 9.39 -7.01
C GLN A 9 15.78 8.64 -6.02
N ILE A 10 16.91 8.12 -6.49
CA ILE A 10 17.90 7.46 -5.63
C ILE A 10 18.46 8.43 -4.60
N ASP A 11 18.82 9.64 -5.00
CA ASP A 11 19.42 10.62 -4.09
C ASP A 11 18.40 11.10 -3.04
N ARG A 12 17.16 11.36 -3.45
CA ARG A 12 16.06 11.65 -2.51
C ARG A 12 15.83 10.54 -1.50
N GLU A 13 15.98 9.28 -1.94
CA GLU A 13 15.82 8.15 -1.05
C GLU A 13 16.96 8.03 -0.03
N LYS A 14 18.20 8.24 -0.48
CA LYS A 14 19.36 8.27 0.42
C LYS A 14 19.22 9.38 1.46
N ASP A 15 18.74 10.56 1.04
CA ASP A 15 18.49 11.68 1.94
C ASP A 15 17.42 11.33 2.98
N ARG A 16 16.32 10.67 2.56
CA ARG A 16 15.29 10.18 3.48
C ARG A 16 15.88 9.21 4.50
N GLN A 17 16.63 8.20 4.05
CA GLN A 17 17.23 7.20 4.94
C GLN A 17 18.21 7.84 5.93
N SER A 18 19.07 8.73 5.44
CA SER A 18 20.01 9.48 6.28
C SER A 18 19.29 10.28 7.38
N ARG A 19 18.15 10.89 7.06
CA ARG A 19 17.31 11.59 8.06
C ARG A 19 16.69 10.64 9.07
N ILE A 20 16.22 9.47 8.66
CA ILE A 20 15.70 8.44 9.57
C ILE A 20 16.80 8.02 10.55
N ASP A 21 17.99 7.70 10.04
CA ASP A 21 19.12 7.24 10.85
C ASP A 21 19.59 8.34 11.82
N ALA A 22 19.69 9.58 11.34
CA ALA A 22 20.03 10.73 12.18
C ALA A 22 18.99 10.96 13.29
N GLN A 23 17.70 10.88 12.96
CA GLN A 23 16.62 11.05 13.94
C GLN A 23 16.64 9.91 14.98
N LEU A 24 16.85 8.66 14.55
CA LEU A 24 17.00 7.52 15.45
C LEU A 24 18.18 7.69 16.41
N ALA A 25 19.30 8.23 15.93
CA ALA A 25 20.50 8.43 16.75
C ALA A 25 20.29 9.48 17.86
N VAL A 26 19.51 10.53 17.60
CA VAL A 26 19.24 11.60 18.58
C VAL A 26 18.03 11.32 19.47
N THR A 27 17.16 10.38 19.10
CA THR A 27 15.93 10.08 19.85
C THR A 27 16.24 9.30 21.14
N PRO A 28 15.84 9.80 22.32
CA PRO A 28 16.06 9.10 23.59
C PRO A 28 15.41 7.71 23.65
N LYS A 29 16.05 6.78 24.38
CA LYS A 29 15.59 5.38 24.50
C LYS A 29 14.13 5.20 24.93
N HIS A 30 13.62 6.06 25.80
CA HIS A 30 12.22 5.99 26.23
C HIS A 30 11.24 6.40 25.11
N GLN A 31 11.63 7.33 24.24
CA GLN A 31 10.85 7.72 23.07
C GLN A 31 10.92 6.65 21.98
N LEU A 32 12.08 6.00 21.80
CA LEU A 32 12.21 4.84 20.89
C LEU A 32 11.25 3.71 21.26
N LYS A 33 11.07 3.39 22.56
CA LYS A 33 10.07 2.40 22.98
C LYS A 33 8.63 2.80 22.62
N ARG A 34 8.31 4.10 22.68
CA ARG A 34 6.99 4.61 22.28
C ARG A 34 6.82 4.57 20.76
N LEU A 35 7.88 4.90 20.02
CA LEU A 35 7.93 4.76 18.57
C LEU A 35 7.70 3.31 18.14
N ASP A 36 8.30 2.33 18.81
CA ASP A 36 8.08 0.90 18.50
C ASP A 36 6.61 0.49 18.69
N ALA A 37 5.93 1.03 19.71
CA ALA A 37 4.51 0.78 19.91
C ALA A 37 3.66 1.40 18.78
N VAL A 38 4.00 2.62 18.35
CA VAL A 38 3.36 3.30 17.22
C VAL A 38 3.59 2.53 15.91
N ARG A 39 4.81 2.09 15.65
CA ARG A 39 5.17 1.29 14.47
C ARG A 39 4.34 0.03 14.38
N ARG A 40 4.21 -0.72 15.47
CA ARG A 40 3.37 -1.94 15.53
C ARG A 40 1.90 -1.65 15.23
N GLN A 41 1.35 -0.55 15.76
CA GLN A 41 -0.04 -0.19 15.47
C GLN A 41 -0.24 0.19 14.00
N ALA A 42 0.70 0.94 13.42
CA ALA A 42 0.68 1.28 12.01
C ALA A 42 0.82 0.03 11.11
N GLU A 43 1.70 -0.91 11.44
CA GLU A 43 1.84 -2.19 10.73
C GLU A 43 0.54 -2.99 10.74
N LEU A 44 -0.11 -3.11 11.90
CA LEU A 44 -1.39 -3.80 12.02
C LEU A 44 -2.48 -3.11 11.21
N ALA A 45 -2.52 -1.77 11.20
CA ALA A 45 -3.49 -1.01 10.42
C ALA A 45 -3.26 -1.16 8.91
N LEU A 46 -2.00 -1.06 8.44
CA LEU A 46 -1.64 -1.31 7.03
C LEU A 46 -2.03 -2.73 6.60
N ALA A 47 -1.80 -3.72 7.46
CA ALA A 47 -2.19 -5.10 7.19
C ALA A 47 -3.72 -5.30 7.15
N ARG A 48 -4.49 -4.58 7.98
CA ARG A 48 -5.96 -4.62 7.92
C ARG A 48 -6.51 -3.98 6.65
N VAL A 49 -6.00 -2.81 6.28
CA VAL A 49 -6.53 -2.01 5.15
C VAL A 49 -6.11 -2.62 3.81
N TYR A 50 -4.84 -2.98 3.66
CA TYR A 50 -4.29 -3.40 2.37
C TYR A 50 -3.95 -4.89 2.31
N GLY A 51 -3.70 -5.53 3.44
CA GLY A 51 -3.38 -6.95 3.51
C GLY A 51 -2.24 -7.34 2.55
N HIS A 52 -2.53 -8.29 1.66
CA HIS A 52 -1.58 -8.78 0.66
C HIS A 52 -1.38 -7.85 -0.55
N ARG A 53 -2.19 -6.80 -0.70
CA ARG A 53 -2.12 -5.88 -1.86
C ARG A 53 -0.95 -4.91 -1.77
N LEU A 54 -0.47 -4.63 -0.56
CA LEU A 54 0.69 -3.79 -0.32
C LEU A 54 1.92 -4.65 -0.08
N ASP A 55 2.98 -4.46 -0.87
CA ASP A 55 4.22 -5.20 -0.69
C ASP A 55 4.84 -4.93 0.69
N ALA A 56 5.33 -5.99 1.33
CA ALA A 56 5.87 -5.93 2.69
C ALA A 56 7.04 -4.94 2.82
N ARG A 57 7.86 -4.76 1.76
CA ARG A 57 8.97 -3.80 1.76
C ARG A 57 8.47 -2.37 1.73
N VAL A 58 7.36 -2.12 1.03
CA VAL A 58 6.74 -0.80 1.00
C VAL A 58 6.07 -0.49 2.34
N SER A 59 5.40 -1.48 2.94
CA SER A 59 4.86 -1.35 4.30
C SER A 59 5.96 -1.02 5.32
N ALA A 60 7.08 -1.77 5.31
CA ALA A 60 8.21 -1.52 6.20
C ALA A 60 8.77 -0.09 6.01
N ARG A 61 8.93 0.34 4.76
CA ARG A 61 9.39 1.70 4.42
C ARG A 61 8.47 2.81 4.95
N ILE A 62 7.15 2.62 4.87
CA ILE A 62 6.17 3.57 5.45
C ILE A 62 6.37 3.63 6.97
N VAL A 63 6.47 2.48 7.62
CA VAL A 63 6.59 2.34 9.08
C VAL A 63 7.91 2.92 9.59
N ASP A 64 9.01 2.71 8.88
CA ASP A 64 10.31 3.29 9.22
C ASP A 64 10.28 4.82 9.10
N GLY A 65 9.59 5.32 8.07
CA GLY A 65 9.38 6.74 7.82
C GLY A 65 8.54 7.47 8.88
N LEU A 66 7.81 6.76 9.74
CA LEU A 66 6.98 7.36 10.80
C LEU A 66 7.80 8.25 11.74
N ILE A 67 9.07 7.96 11.95
CA ILE A 67 9.92 8.79 12.82
C ILE A 67 10.13 10.22 12.25
N LEU A 68 9.86 10.42 10.95
CA LEU A 68 9.92 11.72 10.31
C LEU A 68 8.57 12.45 10.30
N SER A 69 7.49 11.81 10.74
CA SER A 69 6.15 12.42 10.82
C SER A 69 6.07 13.34 12.05
N PRO A 70 5.63 14.61 11.86
CA PRO A 70 5.41 15.53 12.98
C PRO A 70 4.45 14.97 14.03
N GLU A 71 3.36 14.34 13.60
CA GLU A 71 2.32 13.79 14.47
C GLU A 71 2.88 12.69 15.38
N VAL A 72 3.75 11.84 14.82
CA VAL A 72 4.45 10.79 15.57
C VAL A 72 5.46 11.41 16.54
N LEU A 73 6.26 12.39 16.10
CA LEU A 73 7.26 13.06 16.93
C LEU A 73 6.63 13.78 18.14
N CYS A 74 5.53 14.50 17.94
CA CYS A 74 4.75 15.13 19.02
C CYS A 74 4.28 14.10 20.05
N THR A 75 3.77 12.97 19.57
CA THR A 75 3.21 11.91 20.41
C THR A 75 4.29 11.19 21.22
N ILE A 76 5.41 10.80 20.59
CA ILE A 76 6.51 10.11 21.30
C ILE A 76 7.25 11.06 22.25
N GLY A 77 7.33 12.35 21.90
CA GLY A 77 7.92 13.42 22.73
C GLY A 77 7.14 13.71 24.01
N GLY A 78 5.87 13.29 24.08
CA GLY A 78 5.05 13.41 25.29
C GLY A 78 4.37 14.76 25.49
N GLY A 79 4.27 15.58 24.43
CA GLY A 79 3.53 16.83 24.46
C GLY A 79 2.02 16.60 24.30
N VAL A 80 1.58 16.28 23.08
CA VAL A 80 0.19 16.01 22.74
C VAL A 80 0.13 14.68 21.99
N ASN A 81 -0.86 13.84 22.32
CA ASN A 81 -1.12 12.62 21.56
C ASN A 81 -1.94 12.98 20.31
N GLU A 82 -1.25 13.09 19.17
CA GLU A 82 -1.86 13.38 17.87
C GLU A 82 -2.22 12.11 17.10
N LEU A 83 -1.79 10.95 17.59
CA LEU A 83 -2.08 9.67 16.95
C LEU A 83 -3.50 9.18 17.27
N PRO A 84 -4.11 8.43 16.34
CA PRO A 84 -5.43 7.86 16.56
C PRO A 84 -5.47 6.94 17.79
N THR A 85 -6.62 6.90 18.46
CA THR A 85 -6.88 6.00 19.60
C THR A 85 -7.85 4.88 19.26
N THR A 86 -8.56 4.99 18.13
CA THR A 86 -9.55 4.02 17.67
C THR A 86 -9.03 3.22 16.47
N VAL A 87 -9.53 2.00 16.32
CA VAL A 87 -9.19 1.11 15.19
C VAL A 87 -9.43 1.79 13.85
N GLN A 88 -10.61 2.39 13.66
CA GLN A 88 -10.97 3.11 12.45
C GLN A 88 -10.06 4.31 12.19
N GLY A 89 -9.67 5.04 13.23
CA GLY A 89 -8.73 6.16 13.07
C GLY A 89 -7.35 5.69 12.62
N TRP A 90 -6.89 4.55 13.12
CA TRP A 90 -5.65 3.92 12.65
C TRP A 90 -5.74 3.46 11.20
N ASP A 91 -6.89 2.94 10.77
CA ASP A 91 -7.11 2.54 9.38
C ASP A 91 -7.08 3.75 8.42
N SER A 92 -7.72 4.87 8.80
CA SER A 92 -7.64 6.12 8.06
C SER A 92 -6.20 6.67 8.01
N PHE A 93 -5.50 6.67 9.14
CA PHE A 93 -4.11 7.11 9.21
C PHE A 93 -3.18 6.26 8.33
N ALA A 94 -3.34 4.93 8.35
CA ALA A 94 -2.60 4.02 7.48
C ALA A 94 -2.89 4.28 5.99
N SER A 95 -4.14 4.64 5.66
CA SER A 95 -4.53 5.00 4.30
C SER A 95 -3.85 6.29 3.84
N GLU A 96 -3.85 7.33 4.67
CA GLU A 96 -3.15 8.58 4.37
C GLU A 96 -1.64 8.39 4.21
N LEU A 97 -1.02 7.53 5.03
CA LEU A 97 0.39 7.20 4.92
C LEU A 97 0.71 6.48 3.60
N ALA A 98 -0.14 5.54 3.20
CA ALA A 98 0.00 4.85 1.92
C ALA A 98 -0.20 5.80 0.73
N GLU A 99 -1.15 6.73 0.80
CA GLU A 99 -1.37 7.74 -0.25
C GLU A 99 -0.17 8.69 -0.42
N ARG A 100 0.50 9.03 0.68
CA ARG A 100 1.70 9.88 0.67
C ARG A 100 2.94 9.14 0.17
N GLU A 101 2.95 7.81 0.17
CA GLU A 101 4.08 6.98 -0.27
C GLU A 101 3.96 6.63 -1.76
N PRO A 102 4.81 7.18 -2.65
CA PRO A 102 4.69 6.95 -4.09
C PRO A 102 4.80 5.48 -4.50
N LEU A 103 5.61 4.70 -3.76
CA LEU A 103 5.77 3.27 -4.02
C LEU A 103 4.56 2.45 -3.61
N ALA A 104 3.75 2.92 -2.65
CA ALA A 104 2.54 2.23 -2.23
C ALA A 104 1.50 2.27 -3.33
N LYS A 105 1.32 3.42 -3.98
CA LYS A 105 0.42 3.52 -5.13
C LYS A 105 0.80 2.55 -6.25
N LEU A 106 2.09 2.51 -6.61
CA LEU A 106 2.57 1.57 -7.64
C LEU A 106 2.41 0.10 -7.23
N SER A 107 2.63 -0.23 -5.95
CA SER A 107 2.43 -1.57 -5.42
C SER A 107 0.96 -2.00 -5.52
N LEU A 108 0.04 -1.11 -5.13
CA LEU A 108 -1.40 -1.37 -5.19
C LEU A 108 -1.87 -1.51 -6.64
N ASP A 109 -1.45 -0.60 -7.53
CA ASP A 109 -1.76 -0.66 -8.95
C ASP A 109 -1.26 -1.97 -9.58
N HIS A 110 -0.05 -2.42 -9.22
CA HIS A 110 0.50 -3.69 -9.69
C HIS A 110 -0.29 -4.89 -9.14
N SER A 111 -0.64 -4.89 -7.85
CA SER A 111 -1.43 -5.96 -7.25
C SER A 111 -2.81 -6.07 -7.91
N ASP A 112 -3.44 -4.93 -8.20
CA ASP A 112 -4.75 -4.89 -8.84
C ASP A 112 -4.68 -5.33 -10.31
N ALA A 113 -3.60 -4.94 -11.02
CA ALA A 113 -3.35 -5.41 -12.38
C ALA A 113 -3.09 -6.92 -12.45
N GLN A 114 -2.29 -7.46 -11.52
CA GLN A 114 -2.02 -8.90 -11.42
C GLN A 114 -3.32 -9.66 -11.14
N LEU A 115 -4.12 -9.20 -10.17
CA LEU A 115 -5.40 -9.81 -9.84
C LEU A 115 -6.35 -9.79 -11.06
N LYS A 116 -6.38 -8.68 -11.80
CA LYS A 116 -7.18 -8.58 -13.02
C LYS A 116 -6.76 -9.61 -14.06
N GLU A 117 -5.46 -9.78 -14.26
CA GLU A 117 -4.94 -10.75 -15.21
C GLU A 117 -5.18 -12.20 -14.77
N ASP A 118 -4.99 -12.51 -13.49
CA ASP A 118 -5.28 -13.84 -12.94
C ASP A 118 -6.77 -14.20 -13.11
N ILE A 119 -7.67 -13.25 -12.85
CA ILE A 119 -9.11 -13.44 -13.06
C ILE A 119 -9.40 -13.64 -14.56
N ARG A 120 -8.80 -12.85 -15.44
CA ARG A 120 -8.96 -13.03 -16.90
C ARG A 120 -8.50 -14.42 -17.35
N GLN A 121 -7.32 -14.87 -16.93
CA GLN A 121 -6.78 -16.18 -17.29
C GLN A 121 -7.64 -17.32 -16.74
N SER A 122 -8.07 -17.22 -15.48
CA SER A 122 -8.95 -18.22 -14.86
C SER A 122 -10.30 -18.32 -15.59
N THR A 123 -10.88 -17.17 -15.97
CA THR A 123 -12.17 -17.12 -16.70
C THR A 123 -12.03 -17.67 -18.12
N LEU A 124 -10.93 -17.33 -18.82
CA LEU A 124 -10.62 -17.88 -20.14
C LEU A 124 -10.37 -19.39 -20.11
N ALA A 125 -9.74 -19.90 -19.05
CA ALA A 125 -9.51 -21.34 -18.86
C ALA A 125 -10.80 -22.10 -18.52
N ALA A 126 -11.73 -21.45 -17.81
CA ALA A 126 -13.03 -22.03 -17.46
C ALA A 126 -14.04 -22.01 -18.63
N MET A 127 -13.89 -21.08 -19.59
CA MET A 127 -14.77 -20.99 -20.76
C MET A 127 -14.59 -22.17 -21.72
N ARG A 128 -15.70 -22.66 -22.28
CA ARG A 128 -15.64 -23.65 -23.35
C ARG A 128 -15.03 -23.02 -24.61
N PRO A 129 -14.18 -23.73 -25.37
CA PRO A 129 -13.56 -23.18 -26.58
C PRO A 129 -14.55 -22.63 -27.62
N THR A 130 -15.74 -23.23 -27.70
CA THR A 130 -16.83 -22.81 -28.60
C THR A 130 -17.47 -21.50 -28.17
N GLU A 131 -17.65 -21.25 -26.88
CA GLU A 131 -18.17 -19.99 -26.33
C GLU A 131 -17.15 -18.87 -26.50
N ARG A 132 -15.87 -19.17 -26.22
CA ARG A 132 -14.76 -18.23 -26.44
C ARG A 132 -14.69 -17.75 -27.90
N LEU A 133 -14.81 -18.67 -28.86
CA LEU A 133 -14.81 -18.33 -30.28
C LEU A 133 -16.04 -17.51 -30.71
N LYS A 134 -17.22 -17.78 -30.12
CA LYS A 134 -18.43 -16.99 -30.39
C LYS A 134 -18.29 -15.56 -29.90
N LEU A 135 -17.82 -15.37 -28.65
CA LEU A 135 -17.61 -14.05 -28.05
C LEU A 135 -16.48 -13.28 -28.75
N ALA A 136 -15.39 -13.95 -29.14
CA ALA A 136 -14.31 -13.33 -29.89
C ALA A 136 -14.79 -12.82 -31.26
N ARG A 137 -15.61 -13.60 -31.98
CA ARG A 137 -16.18 -13.19 -33.26
C ARG A 137 -17.20 -12.06 -33.13
N ALA A 138 -17.92 -12.01 -32.01
CA ALA A 138 -18.85 -10.93 -31.70
C ALA A 138 -18.16 -9.64 -31.20
N GLY A 139 -16.84 -9.67 -30.94
CA GLY A 139 -16.10 -8.53 -30.39
C GLY A 139 -16.44 -8.19 -28.93
N THR A 140 -17.13 -9.09 -28.21
CA THR A 140 -17.62 -8.85 -26.84
C THR A 140 -16.86 -9.64 -25.77
N LEU A 141 -15.75 -10.29 -26.15
CA LEU A 141 -14.96 -11.10 -25.22
C LEU A 141 -14.33 -10.25 -24.11
N ASP A 142 -13.74 -9.10 -24.46
CA ASP A 142 -13.08 -8.24 -23.47
C ASP A 142 -14.07 -7.59 -22.51
N SER A 143 -15.24 -7.16 -23.01
CA SER A 143 -16.31 -6.60 -22.16
C SER A 143 -16.90 -7.65 -21.22
N HIS A 144 -17.03 -8.91 -21.66
CA HIS A 144 -17.43 -10.02 -20.79
C HIS A 144 -16.39 -10.27 -19.69
N LEU A 145 -15.11 -10.31 -20.03
CA LEU A 145 -14.04 -10.51 -19.05
C LEU A 145 -13.95 -9.36 -18.03
N ASP A 146 -14.12 -8.11 -18.47
CA ASP A 146 -14.14 -6.96 -17.57
C ASP A 146 -15.39 -6.95 -16.66
N GLY A 147 -16.53 -7.43 -17.15
CA GLY A 147 -17.74 -7.61 -16.33
C GLY A 147 -17.59 -8.70 -15.26
N VAL A 148 -16.94 -9.82 -15.59
CA VAL A 148 -16.62 -10.87 -14.61
C VAL A 148 -15.63 -10.37 -13.56
N PHE A 149 -14.64 -9.58 -13.97
CA PHE A 149 -13.70 -8.95 -13.04
C PHE A 149 -14.41 -8.01 -12.06
N GLN A 150 -15.30 -7.13 -12.55
CA GLN A 150 -16.02 -6.21 -11.66
C GLN A 150 -16.92 -6.93 -10.66
N SER A 151 -17.70 -7.92 -11.11
CA SER A 151 -18.55 -8.70 -10.21
C SER A 151 -17.76 -9.46 -9.13
N GLN A 152 -16.56 -9.97 -9.46
CA GLN A 152 -15.68 -10.60 -8.47
C GLN A 152 -15.10 -9.60 -7.47
N ILE A 153 -14.72 -8.40 -7.91
CA ILE A 153 -14.23 -7.35 -6.99
C ILE A 153 -15.35 -6.85 -6.09
N GLU A 154 -16.54 -6.59 -6.62
CA GLU A 154 -17.72 -6.16 -5.84
C GLU A 154 -18.06 -7.21 -4.76
N SER A 155 -18.09 -8.49 -5.13
CA SER A 155 -18.34 -9.58 -4.18
C SER A 155 -17.26 -9.71 -3.09
N ARG A 156 -16.00 -9.39 -3.40
CA ARG A 156 -14.89 -9.37 -2.42
C ARG A 156 -14.90 -8.13 -1.55
N ALA A 157 -15.38 -7.00 -2.07
CA ALA A 157 -15.54 -5.75 -1.36
C ALA A 157 -16.77 -5.76 -0.43
N GLY A 158 -17.64 -6.78 -0.52
CA GLY A 158 -18.82 -6.91 0.32
C GLY A 158 -19.99 -6.02 -0.09
N LEU A 159 -20.07 -5.65 -1.38
CA LEU A 159 -21.21 -4.97 -2.00
C LEU A 159 -22.15 -5.97 -2.69
#